data_AF-A0ABD1Y731-F1
#
_entry.id   AF-A0ABD1Y731-F1
#
_cell.length_a   1.000
_cell.length_b   1.000
_cell.length_c   1.000
_cell.angle_alpha   90.00
_cell.angle_beta   90.00
_cell.angle_gamma   90.00
#
_symmetry.space_group_name_H-M   'P 1'
#
loop_
_entity.id
_entity.type
_entity.pdbx_description
1 polymer ?
#
loop_
_entity_poly.entity_id
_entity_poly.type
_entity_poly.pdbx_seq_one_letter_code
_entity_poly.pdbx_strand_id
1 'polypeptide(L)'
;MSDDSKKDKIVQTTHRHTLRSSCDGISGVMPGLRFIDIAANLTDGMFRGLYHGKQQHPADISTVLKRAWDAGVERIIVTGGSLHESREALTLADTDGRLYCTVGVHPTRCLEWEDSGDPEKHYQELLALAKEGAAKGKVVAVGECGLDYDRLQFCPAEIQKRYFEKQFDLAEATGLPMFLHMRAAAEDFKTIVERNKNRFRAGCVHSFTGTNEDLQKMVAFPNLYIGINGCSLKTSENLEVLKNIPPGRIMIETDAPYCGIKPTHASSKHIQTTWPSKKKEKWDENSVVKDRNEPCQVRQVFEVIAAVLGEKDYANLSRNFYENTCKVFFPHDIDTLANTWKGSWKANKEGGDLFHMLQFHELHAPSAILRLQPCHRYHWDLQR
;
A
#
# COMPACT_ATOMS: atom_id res chain seq x y z
N MET A 1 -35.89 66.94 3.67
CA MET A 1 -35.15 66.51 2.47
C MET A 1 -33.69 66.52 2.89
N SER A 2 -33.20 65.39 3.43
CA SER A 2 -32.39 64.38 2.70
C SER A 2 -31.05 64.99 2.29
N ASP A 3 -29.88 64.50 2.69
CA ASP A 3 -29.49 63.14 3.07
C ASP A 3 -28.16 63.26 3.84
N ASP A 4 -28.03 62.54 4.96
CA ASP A 4 -26.95 62.72 5.94
C ASP A 4 -25.85 61.68 5.73
N SER A 5 -24.64 62.16 5.48
CA SER A 5 -23.44 61.35 5.35
C SER A 5 -23.10 60.62 6.65
N LYS A 6 -22.77 59.32 6.62
CA LYS A 6 -21.73 58.74 7.48
C LYS A 6 -21.26 57.37 7.00
N LYS A 7 -19.93 57.27 6.97
CA LYS A 7 -19.12 56.11 6.61
C LYS A 7 -19.27 55.02 7.67
N ASP A 8 -19.67 53.82 7.25
CA ASP A 8 -19.67 52.66 8.13
C ASP A 8 -18.28 52.01 8.20
N LYS A 9 -17.84 51.80 9.44
CA LYS A 9 -16.60 51.14 9.83
C LYS A 9 -16.74 49.64 9.60
N ILE A 10 -15.86 49.07 8.78
CA ILE A 10 -15.67 47.62 8.66
C ILE A 10 -14.97 47.14 9.94
N VAL A 11 -15.71 46.45 10.80
CA VAL A 11 -15.15 45.68 11.92
C VAL A 11 -14.83 44.29 11.40
N GLN A 12 -13.54 43.99 11.22
CA GLN A 12 -13.06 42.64 10.97
C GLN A 12 -13.08 41.84 12.27
N THR A 13 -14.09 40.99 12.44
CA THR A 13 -14.13 40.01 13.52
C THR A 13 -13.42 38.74 13.05
N THR A 14 -12.18 38.54 13.49
CA THR A 14 -11.44 37.29 13.26
C THR A 14 -12.03 36.17 14.12
N HIS A 15 -12.82 35.27 13.53
CA HIS A 15 -13.17 34.01 14.16
C HIS A 15 -12.03 32.99 14.00
N ARG A 16 -11.24 32.80 15.06
CA ARG A 16 -10.41 31.60 15.23
C ARG A 16 -11.34 30.40 15.43
N HIS A 17 -11.54 29.61 14.39
CA HIS A 17 -12.07 28.25 14.54
C HIS A 17 -10.98 27.35 15.12
N THR A 18 -10.95 27.20 16.45
CA THR A 18 -10.33 26.04 17.09
C THR A 18 -11.23 24.82 16.84
N LEU A 19 -10.82 23.97 15.91
CA LEU A 19 -11.36 22.62 15.76
C LEU A 19 -11.02 21.83 17.03
N ARG A 20 -11.96 21.74 17.97
CA ARG A 20 -11.95 20.66 18.96
C ARG A 20 -12.32 19.38 18.22
N SER A 21 -11.37 18.45 18.15
CA SER A 21 -11.62 17.07 17.75
C SER A 21 -12.66 16.45 18.68
N SER A 22 -13.84 16.15 18.16
CA SER A 22 -14.81 15.28 18.85
C SER A 22 -14.44 13.84 18.55
N CYS A 23 -13.42 13.34 19.24
CA CYS A 23 -13.04 11.94 19.27
C CYS A 23 -13.81 11.18 20.37
N ASP A 24 -15.09 11.49 20.53
CA ASP A 24 -15.99 10.77 21.45
C ASP A 24 -16.45 9.48 20.77
N GLY A 25 -15.62 8.44 20.84
CA GLY A 25 -15.99 7.09 20.37
C GLY A 25 -14.85 6.17 19.99
N ILE A 26 -13.61 6.67 19.85
CA ILE A 26 -12.45 5.85 19.48
C ILE A 26 -11.57 5.64 20.71
N SER A 27 -11.78 4.54 21.44
CA SER A 27 -10.92 4.16 22.55
C SER A 27 -9.61 3.54 22.04
N GLY A 28 -8.45 4.02 22.51
CA GLY A 28 -7.15 3.36 22.29
C GLY A 28 -6.26 3.94 21.17
N VAL A 29 -6.60 5.11 20.60
CA VAL A 29 -5.75 5.74 19.59
C VAL A 29 -4.46 6.29 20.21
N MET A 30 -3.35 5.55 20.06
CA MET A 30 -2.02 6.12 20.27
C MET A 30 -1.75 7.22 19.22
N PRO A 31 -1.49 8.47 19.63
CA PRO A 31 -1.17 9.55 18.70
C PRO A 31 0.14 9.27 17.95
N GLY A 32 0.19 9.60 16.65
CA GLY A 32 1.44 9.64 15.88
C GLY A 32 1.78 8.42 15.02
N LEU A 33 0.94 7.39 14.97
CA LEU A 33 1.10 6.27 14.02
C LEU A 33 0.59 6.68 12.64
N ARG A 34 1.34 6.32 11.59
CA ARG A 34 1.05 6.66 10.19
C ARG A 34 0.96 5.37 9.38
N PHE A 35 -0.07 5.24 8.56
CA PHE A 35 -0.29 4.05 7.74
C PHE A 35 -0.52 4.41 6.28
N ILE A 36 -0.11 3.50 5.39
CA ILE A 36 -0.57 3.46 4.00
C ILE A 36 -1.25 2.11 3.85
N ASP A 37 -2.52 2.13 3.45
CA ASP A 37 -3.22 0.91 3.05
C ASP A 37 -2.89 0.64 1.58
N ILE A 38 -2.03 -0.36 1.32
CA ILE A 38 -1.58 -0.64 -0.06
C ILE A 38 -2.64 -1.35 -0.91
N ALA A 39 -3.78 -1.75 -0.33
CA ALA A 39 -4.85 -2.41 -1.07
C ALA A 39 -6.22 -2.22 -0.43
N ALA A 40 -7.06 -1.43 -1.09
CA ALA A 40 -8.48 -1.35 -0.78
C ALA A 40 -9.31 -1.36 -2.08
N ASN A 41 -10.27 -2.28 -2.17
CA ASN A 41 -11.19 -2.44 -3.28
C ASN A 41 -12.36 -1.43 -3.15
N LEU A 42 -12.03 -0.14 -3.09
CA LEU A 42 -13.03 0.93 -2.82
C LEU A 42 -14.06 1.12 -3.94
N THR A 43 -13.84 0.51 -5.10
CA THR A 43 -14.81 0.42 -6.20
C THR A 43 -15.91 -0.62 -5.96
N ASP A 44 -15.73 -1.52 -4.98
CA ASP A 44 -16.68 -2.58 -4.65
C ASP A 44 -18.08 -2.05 -4.29
N GLY A 45 -19.10 -2.77 -4.71
CA GLY A 45 -20.51 -2.43 -4.49
C GLY A 45 -20.88 -2.24 -3.01
N MET A 46 -20.20 -2.90 -2.07
CA MET A 46 -20.47 -2.76 -0.64
C MET A 46 -20.25 -1.33 -0.12
N PHE A 47 -19.33 -0.55 -0.72
CA PHE A 47 -19.13 0.87 -0.39
C PHE A 47 -20.15 1.80 -1.06
N ARG A 48 -20.88 1.26 -2.05
CA ARG A 48 -22.08 1.88 -2.63
C ARG A 48 -23.36 1.40 -1.94
N GLY A 49 -23.23 0.59 -0.88
CA GLY A 49 -24.32 0.00 -0.11
C GLY A 49 -25.08 -1.12 -0.82
N LEU A 50 -24.49 -1.70 -1.86
CA LEU A 50 -25.01 -2.83 -2.62
C LEU A 50 -24.45 -4.14 -2.07
N TYR A 51 -25.32 -5.03 -1.60
CA TYR A 51 -24.95 -6.35 -1.09
C TYR A 51 -25.77 -7.41 -1.82
N HIS A 52 -25.10 -8.33 -2.52
CA HIS A 52 -25.74 -9.40 -3.31
C HIS A 52 -26.84 -8.85 -4.24
N GLY A 53 -26.56 -7.73 -4.92
CA GLY A 53 -27.49 -7.08 -5.85
C GLY A 53 -28.63 -6.28 -5.19
N LYS A 54 -28.66 -6.14 -3.86
CA LYS A 54 -29.69 -5.38 -3.14
C LYS A 54 -29.10 -4.13 -2.48
N GLN A 55 -29.74 -2.97 -2.69
CA GLN A 55 -29.43 -1.74 -1.98
C GLN A 55 -29.85 -1.86 -0.50
N GLN A 56 -28.92 -1.63 0.43
CA GLN A 56 -29.16 -1.72 1.87
C GLN A 56 -29.00 -0.36 2.58
N HIS A 57 -28.09 0.47 2.10
CA HIS A 57 -27.87 1.83 2.58
C HIS A 57 -27.30 2.70 1.45
N PRO A 58 -27.30 4.05 1.53
CA PRO A 58 -26.66 4.91 0.54
C PRO A 58 -25.15 4.65 0.43
N ALA A 59 -24.53 5.07 -0.67
CA ALA A 59 -23.07 5.06 -0.79
C ALA A 59 -22.44 5.90 0.33
N ASP A 60 -21.41 5.36 0.98
CA ASP A 60 -20.87 5.92 2.22
C ASP A 60 -19.35 6.12 2.20
N ILE A 61 -18.75 6.13 1.01
CA ILE A 61 -17.29 6.21 0.80
C ILE A 61 -16.66 7.41 1.51
N SER A 62 -17.33 8.57 1.57
CA SER A 62 -16.83 9.74 2.27
C SER A 62 -16.64 9.49 3.77
N THR A 63 -17.58 8.77 4.39
CA THR A 63 -17.51 8.41 5.82
C THR A 63 -16.48 7.31 6.07
N VAL A 64 -16.34 6.35 5.15
CA VAL A 64 -15.30 5.31 5.18
C VAL A 64 -13.91 5.94 5.14
N LEU A 65 -13.68 6.87 4.21
CA LEU A 65 -12.43 7.62 4.08
C LEU A 65 -12.18 8.46 5.34
N LYS A 66 -13.19 9.17 5.85
CA LYS A 66 -13.05 9.94 7.10
C LYS A 66 -12.58 9.06 8.26
N ARG A 67 -13.18 7.88 8.46
CA ARG A 67 -12.76 6.92 9.50
C ARG A 67 -11.31 6.44 9.28
N ALA A 68 -10.90 6.23 8.02
CA ALA A 68 -9.53 5.85 7.70
C ALA A 68 -8.53 6.96 8.10
N TRP A 69 -8.83 8.21 7.73
CA TRP A 69 -8.01 9.37 8.06
C TRP A 69 -7.91 9.59 9.58
N ASP A 70 -9.04 9.51 10.28
CA ASP A 70 -9.08 9.63 11.75
C ASP A 70 -8.29 8.50 12.44
N ALA A 71 -8.13 7.34 11.79
CA ALA A 71 -7.37 6.20 12.30
C ALA A 71 -5.85 6.29 12.06
N GLY A 72 -5.36 7.33 11.36
CA GLY A 72 -3.94 7.52 11.01
C GLY A 72 -3.53 6.95 9.66
N VAL A 73 -4.49 6.54 8.82
CA VAL A 73 -4.21 6.26 7.40
C VAL A 73 -3.94 7.58 6.71
N GLU A 74 -2.88 7.66 5.91
CA GLU A 74 -2.54 8.86 5.17
C GLU A 74 -2.70 8.69 3.67
N ARG A 75 -2.64 7.45 3.19
CA ARG A 75 -2.80 7.08 1.79
C ARG A 75 -3.48 5.74 1.65
N ILE A 76 -4.25 5.61 0.58
CA ILE A 76 -4.88 4.35 0.20
C ILE A 76 -4.61 4.13 -1.29
N ILE A 77 -4.19 2.91 -1.64
CA ILE A 77 -4.08 2.48 -3.03
C ILE A 77 -5.33 1.65 -3.36
N VAL A 78 -6.13 2.18 -4.29
CA VAL A 78 -7.35 1.54 -4.78
C VAL A 78 -6.98 0.51 -5.85
N THR A 79 -7.34 -0.75 -5.61
CA THR A 79 -6.96 -1.85 -6.48
C THR A 79 -7.83 -1.86 -7.75
N GLY A 80 -7.18 -1.88 -8.92
CA GLY A 80 -7.81 -2.19 -10.20
C GLY A 80 -7.49 -3.63 -10.62
N GLY A 81 -8.51 -4.44 -10.95
CA GLY A 81 -8.36 -5.85 -11.33
C GLY A 81 -8.75 -6.18 -12.77
N SER A 82 -9.12 -5.19 -13.56
CA SER A 82 -9.46 -5.27 -14.99
C SER A 82 -9.28 -3.89 -15.63
N LEU A 83 -9.32 -3.77 -16.95
CA LEU A 83 -9.31 -2.47 -17.62
C LEU A 83 -10.48 -1.58 -17.15
N HIS A 84 -11.68 -2.15 -16.98
CA HIS A 84 -12.85 -1.41 -16.50
C HIS A 84 -12.69 -0.95 -15.05
N GLU A 85 -12.37 -1.87 -14.14
CA GLU A 85 -12.18 -1.55 -12.72
C GLU A 85 -11.01 -0.57 -12.51
N SER A 86 -9.96 -0.66 -13.34
CA SER A 86 -8.83 0.28 -13.31
C SER A 86 -9.26 1.71 -13.68
N ARG A 87 -10.20 1.88 -14.64
CA ARG A 87 -10.77 3.20 -14.97
C ARG A 87 -11.62 3.76 -13.83
N GLU A 88 -12.43 2.90 -13.19
CA GLU A 88 -13.20 3.29 -12.00
C GLU A 88 -12.26 3.69 -10.84
N ALA A 89 -11.19 2.92 -10.61
CA ALA A 89 -10.22 3.19 -9.56
C ALA A 89 -9.49 4.52 -9.80
N LEU A 90 -9.07 4.81 -11.04
CA LEU A 90 -8.47 6.11 -11.38
C LEU A 90 -9.46 7.27 -11.16
N THR A 91 -10.71 7.10 -11.59
CA THR A 91 -11.77 8.10 -11.39
C THR A 91 -11.99 8.38 -9.91
N LEU A 92 -12.02 7.33 -9.07
CA LEU A 92 -12.15 7.48 -7.63
C LEU A 92 -10.89 8.14 -7.02
N ALA A 93 -9.70 7.75 -7.49
CA ALA A 93 -8.44 8.32 -6.99
C ALA A 93 -8.33 9.82 -7.27
N ASP A 94 -8.93 10.32 -8.36
CA ASP A 94 -8.99 11.76 -8.69
C ASP A 94 -9.82 12.58 -7.67
N THR A 95 -10.65 11.94 -6.83
CA THR A 95 -11.54 12.65 -5.89
C THR A 95 -10.86 13.14 -4.60
N ASP A 96 -9.71 12.58 -4.22
CA ASP A 96 -8.97 12.97 -3.01
C ASP A 96 -7.46 12.83 -3.24
N GLY A 97 -6.66 13.82 -2.79
CA GLY A 97 -5.21 13.84 -2.95
C GLY A 97 -4.47 12.67 -2.29
N ARG A 98 -5.11 11.97 -1.35
CA ARG A 98 -4.56 10.81 -0.61
C ARG A 98 -4.90 9.47 -1.24
N LEU A 99 -5.71 9.46 -2.29
CA LEU A 99 -6.06 8.26 -3.03
C LEU A 99 -5.18 8.10 -4.26
N TYR A 100 -4.74 6.86 -4.46
CA TYR A 100 -3.96 6.38 -5.58
C TYR A 100 -4.60 5.10 -6.09
N CYS A 101 -4.13 4.56 -7.21
CA CYS A 101 -4.66 3.31 -7.74
C CYS A 101 -3.61 2.50 -8.49
N THR A 102 -4.00 1.28 -8.85
CA THR A 102 -3.23 0.40 -9.73
C THR A 102 -3.93 0.26 -11.09
N VAL A 103 -3.19 -0.15 -12.11
CA VAL A 103 -3.75 -0.52 -13.43
C VAL A 103 -3.20 -1.88 -13.84
N GLY A 104 -4.10 -2.83 -14.09
CA GLY A 104 -3.75 -4.20 -14.46
C GLY A 104 -4.97 -5.11 -14.58
N VAL A 105 -4.71 -6.38 -14.84
CA VAL A 105 -5.72 -7.42 -14.99
C VAL A 105 -5.39 -8.58 -14.05
N HIS A 106 -6.32 -8.82 -13.12
CA HIS A 106 -6.26 -9.86 -12.11
C HIS A 106 -6.28 -11.24 -12.77
N PRO A 107 -5.63 -12.29 -12.19
CA PRO A 107 -5.67 -13.65 -12.73
C PRO A 107 -7.08 -14.14 -13.07
N THR A 108 -8.10 -13.83 -12.27
CA THR A 108 -9.49 -14.26 -12.52
C THR A 108 -10.19 -13.51 -13.65
N ARG A 109 -9.58 -12.45 -14.18
CA ARG A 109 -10.12 -11.59 -15.24
C ARG A 109 -9.31 -11.69 -16.54
N CYS A 110 -8.27 -12.53 -16.60
CA CYS A 110 -7.39 -12.61 -17.77
C CYS A 110 -8.09 -13.07 -19.06
N LEU A 111 -9.29 -13.65 -18.99
CA LEU A 111 -10.11 -13.90 -20.19
C LEU A 111 -10.50 -12.62 -20.92
N GLU A 112 -10.54 -11.45 -20.26
CA GLU A 112 -10.92 -10.20 -20.94
C GLU A 112 -9.99 -9.84 -22.10
N TRP A 113 -8.75 -10.33 -22.07
CA TRP A 113 -7.80 -10.17 -23.16
C TRP A 113 -8.26 -10.91 -24.42
N GLU A 114 -8.70 -12.15 -24.28
CA GLU A 114 -9.20 -12.97 -25.40
C GLU A 114 -10.61 -12.52 -25.82
N ASP A 115 -11.48 -12.24 -24.85
CA ASP A 115 -12.85 -11.77 -25.06
C ASP A 115 -12.90 -10.39 -25.76
N SER A 116 -11.83 -9.60 -25.67
CA SER A 116 -11.72 -8.34 -26.41
C SER A 116 -11.69 -8.52 -27.93
N GLY A 117 -11.36 -9.73 -28.41
CA GLY A 117 -11.12 -10.04 -29.83
C GLY A 117 -9.81 -9.47 -30.40
N ASP A 118 -9.13 -8.59 -29.66
CA ASP A 118 -7.86 -7.98 -30.03
C ASP A 118 -7.00 -7.72 -28.77
N PRO A 119 -6.26 -8.75 -28.30
CA PRO A 119 -5.43 -8.64 -27.11
C PRO A 119 -4.36 -7.54 -27.17
N GLU A 120 -3.90 -7.18 -28.38
CA GLU A 120 -2.91 -6.11 -28.54
C GLU A 120 -3.56 -4.74 -28.39
N LYS A 121 -4.74 -4.51 -28.98
CA LYS A 121 -5.50 -3.30 -28.68
C LYS A 121 -5.83 -3.19 -27.20
N HIS A 122 -6.22 -4.28 -26.55
CA HIS A 122 -6.49 -4.31 -25.11
C HIS A 122 -5.24 -3.91 -24.29
N TYR A 123 -4.06 -4.44 -24.65
CA TYR A 123 -2.78 -4.00 -24.08
C TYR A 123 -2.56 -2.50 -24.24
N GLN A 124 -2.79 -1.95 -25.44
CA GLN A 124 -2.60 -0.52 -25.70
C GLN A 124 -3.54 0.36 -24.86
N GLU A 125 -4.77 -0.11 -24.60
CA GLU A 125 -5.73 0.60 -23.74
C GLU A 125 -5.29 0.60 -22.26
N LEU A 126 -4.78 -0.53 -21.76
CA LEU A 126 -4.18 -0.61 -20.41
C LEU A 126 -2.95 0.31 -20.30
N LEU A 127 -2.07 0.29 -21.30
CA LEU A 127 -0.86 1.12 -21.33
C LEU A 127 -1.21 2.61 -21.36
N ALA A 128 -2.20 3.01 -22.17
CA ALA A 128 -2.66 4.38 -22.23
C ALA A 128 -3.22 4.85 -20.88
N LEU A 129 -4.06 4.03 -20.23
CA LEU A 129 -4.62 4.33 -18.92
C LEU A 129 -3.54 4.44 -17.83
N ALA A 130 -2.59 3.51 -17.81
CA ALA A 130 -1.49 3.52 -16.86
C ALA A 130 -0.62 4.78 -17.03
N LYS A 131 -0.29 5.16 -18.28
CA LYS A 131 0.48 6.39 -18.56
C LYS A 131 -0.28 7.67 -18.20
N GLU A 132 -1.58 7.74 -18.50
CA GLU A 132 -2.44 8.86 -18.10
C GLU A 132 -2.44 9.03 -16.59
N GLY A 133 -2.77 7.95 -15.86
CA GLY A 133 -2.85 7.99 -14.41
C GLY A 133 -1.49 8.22 -13.74
N ALA A 134 -0.40 7.71 -14.32
CA ALA A 134 0.96 8.00 -13.83
C ALA A 134 1.33 9.48 -14.04
N ALA A 135 0.96 10.08 -15.19
CA ALA A 135 1.18 11.50 -15.44
C ALA A 135 0.38 12.41 -14.47
N LYS A 136 -0.79 11.94 -14.02
CA LYS A 136 -1.57 12.58 -12.93
C LYS A 136 -1.00 12.34 -11.53
N GLY A 137 -0.01 11.46 -11.38
CA GLY A 137 0.51 11.03 -10.07
C GLY A 137 -0.46 10.13 -9.28
N LYS A 138 -1.42 9.49 -9.95
CA LYS A 138 -2.47 8.67 -9.34
C LYS A 138 -2.26 7.17 -9.51
N VAL A 139 -1.75 6.73 -10.65
CA VAL A 139 -1.41 5.31 -10.86
C VAL A 139 0.01 5.08 -10.35
N VAL A 140 0.14 4.25 -9.32
CA VAL A 140 1.41 4.01 -8.61
C VAL A 140 1.98 2.61 -8.80
N ALA A 141 1.21 1.71 -9.42
CA ALA A 141 1.66 0.35 -9.71
C ALA A 141 0.94 -0.27 -10.92
N VAL A 142 1.63 -1.19 -11.60
CA VAL A 142 1.01 -2.13 -12.53
C VAL A 142 0.49 -3.33 -11.74
N GLY A 143 -0.79 -3.62 -11.90
CA GLY A 143 -1.51 -4.65 -11.15
C GLY A 143 -2.92 -4.21 -10.81
N GLU A 144 -3.71 -5.02 -10.14
CA GLU A 144 -3.36 -6.32 -9.59
C GLU A 144 -3.17 -7.36 -10.70
N CYS A 145 -2.05 -8.08 -10.69
CA CYS A 145 -1.74 -9.12 -11.67
C CYS A 145 -0.96 -10.28 -11.05
N GLY A 146 -1.04 -11.48 -11.59
CA GLY A 146 -0.38 -12.65 -11.01
C GLY A 146 -1.12 -13.95 -11.29
N LEU A 147 -1.09 -14.88 -10.33
CA LEU A 147 -1.67 -16.22 -10.46
C LEU A 147 -2.55 -16.57 -9.26
N ASP A 148 -3.74 -17.12 -9.52
CA ASP A 148 -4.67 -17.64 -8.52
C ASP A 148 -5.21 -19.03 -8.94
N TYR A 149 -4.60 -20.08 -8.38
CA TYR A 149 -4.97 -21.47 -8.66
C TYR A 149 -6.13 -21.98 -7.80
N ASP A 150 -6.61 -21.19 -6.82
CA ASP A 150 -7.86 -21.48 -6.12
C ASP A 150 -9.10 -20.96 -6.89
N ARG A 151 -8.88 -20.32 -8.05
CA ARG A 151 -9.91 -19.62 -8.83
C ARG A 151 -9.92 -20.00 -10.32
N LEU A 152 -9.47 -21.21 -10.64
CA LEU A 152 -9.40 -21.71 -12.02
C LEU A 152 -10.77 -21.76 -12.73
N GLN A 153 -11.87 -21.79 -11.99
CA GLN A 153 -13.23 -21.68 -12.55
C GLN A 153 -13.52 -20.32 -13.21
N PHE A 154 -12.74 -19.27 -12.90
CA PHE A 154 -12.90 -17.95 -13.50
C PHE A 154 -11.93 -17.74 -14.67
N CYS A 155 -10.73 -18.30 -14.60
CA CYS A 155 -9.75 -18.23 -15.68
C CYS A 155 -8.79 -19.42 -15.61
N PRO A 156 -8.60 -20.20 -16.69
CA PRO A 156 -7.68 -21.33 -16.72
C PRO A 156 -6.22 -20.92 -16.46
N ALA A 157 -5.44 -21.80 -15.84
CA ALA A 157 -4.04 -21.53 -15.45
C ALA A 157 -3.16 -21.09 -16.62
N GLU A 158 -3.35 -21.67 -17.82
CA GLU A 158 -2.57 -21.29 -19.01
C GLU A 158 -2.82 -19.85 -19.45
N ILE A 159 -4.07 -19.38 -19.34
CA ILE A 159 -4.45 -18.00 -19.65
C ILE A 159 -3.91 -17.06 -18.58
N GLN A 160 -4.01 -17.43 -17.29
CA GLN A 160 -3.42 -16.65 -16.20
C GLN A 160 -1.91 -16.47 -16.40
N LYS A 161 -1.16 -17.56 -16.66
CA LYS A 161 0.30 -17.51 -16.89
C LYS A 161 0.67 -16.61 -18.07
N ARG A 162 -0.03 -16.76 -19.20
CA ARG A 162 0.22 -15.96 -20.41
C ARG A 162 0.05 -14.47 -20.15
N TYR A 163 -1.08 -14.07 -19.57
CA TYR A 163 -1.40 -12.66 -19.39
C TYR A 163 -0.81 -12.06 -18.11
N PHE A 164 -0.37 -12.88 -17.14
CA PHE A 164 0.54 -12.41 -16.10
C PHE A 164 1.90 -12.03 -16.71
N GLU A 165 2.49 -12.89 -17.54
CA GLU A 165 3.78 -12.60 -18.20
C GLU A 165 3.68 -11.38 -19.13
N LYS A 166 2.57 -11.22 -19.87
CA LYS A 166 2.32 -10.05 -20.72
C LYS A 166 2.29 -8.72 -19.94
N GLN A 167 1.86 -8.72 -18.68
CA GLN A 167 1.79 -7.49 -17.88
C GLN A 167 3.15 -6.96 -17.41
N PHE A 168 4.24 -7.74 -17.56
CA PHE A 168 5.59 -7.20 -17.41
C PHE A 168 5.94 -6.22 -18.54
N ASP A 169 5.31 -6.33 -19.72
CA ASP A 169 5.43 -5.32 -20.79
C ASP A 169 4.91 -3.95 -20.30
N LEU A 170 3.80 -3.94 -19.54
CA LEU A 170 3.26 -2.71 -18.95
C LEU A 170 4.21 -2.12 -17.89
N ALA A 171 4.75 -2.97 -17.01
CA ALA A 171 5.70 -2.53 -15.97
C ALA A 171 6.96 -1.91 -16.61
N GLU A 172 7.50 -2.55 -17.64
CA GLU A 172 8.67 -2.07 -18.37
C GLU A 172 8.39 -0.75 -19.10
N ALA A 173 7.26 -0.67 -19.82
CA ALA A 173 6.90 0.52 -20.61
C ALA A 173 6.51 1.75 -19.75
N THR A 174 6.08 1.53 -18.51
CA THR A 174 5.67 2.61 -17.58
C THR A 174 6.72 2.95 -16.53
N GLY A 175 7.66 2.04 -16.23
CA GLY A 175 8.63 2.18 -15.14
C GLY A 175 7.99 2.06 -13.74
N LEU A 176 6.71 1.69 -13.67
CA LEU A 176 5.99 1.52 -12.41
C LEU A 176 6.41 0.22 -11.70
N PRO A 177 6.34 0.17 -10.36
CA PRO A 177 6.47 -1.08 -9.62
C PRO A 177 5.24 -1.98 -9.87
N MET A 178 5.33 -3.24 -9.48
CA MET A 178 4.24 -4.20 -9.65
C MET A 178 3.48 -4.48 -8.35
N PHE A 179 2.17 -4.63 -8.45
CA PHE A 179 1.28 -5.08 -7.39
C PHE A 179 0.77 -6.48 -7.74
N LEU A 180 1.31 -7.49 -7.04
CA LEU A 180 1.35 -8.88 -7.49
C LEU A 180 0.46 -9.79 -6.65
N HIS A 181 -0.41 -10.57 -7.30
CA HIS A 181 -1.24 -11.59 -6.67
C HIS A 181 -0.59 -12.97 -6.77
N MET A 182 -0.55 -13.72 -5.67
CA MET A 182 -0.13 -15.12 -5.68
C MET A 182 -0.98 -15.95 -4.73
N ARG A 183 -1.64 -16.97 -5.27
CA ARG A 183 -2.41 -17.94 -4.49
C ARG A 183 -2.29 -19.34 -5.06
N ALA A 184 -1.82 -20.28 -4.22
CA ALA A 184 -1.61 -21.69 -4.57
C ALA A 184 -0.79 -21.92 -5.85
N ALA A 185 0.06 -20.96 -6.23
CA ALA A 185 0.73 -20.91 -7.53
C ALA A 185 2.21 -20.50 -7.43
N ALA A 186 2.84 -20.68 -6.28
CA ALA A 186 4.14 -20.08 -5.97
C ALA A 186 5.27 -20.48 -6.94
N GLU A 187 5.28 -21.72 -7.44
CA GLU A 187 6.35 -22.20 -8.33
C GLU A 187 6.27 -21.57 -9.73
N ASP A 188 5.09 -21.56 -10.34
CA ASP A 188 4.88 -20.92 -11.63
C ASP A 188 5.03 -19.40 -11.52
N PHE A 189 4.55 -18.81 -10.42
CA PHE A 189 4.72 -17.39 -10.13
C PHE A 189 6.21 -17.02 -10.09
N LYS A 190 7.00 -17.74 -9.29
CA LYS A 190 8.45 -17.56 -9.19
C LYS A 190 9.12 -17.72 -10.55
N THR A 191 8.75 -18.73 -11.33
CA THR A 191 9.31 -18.99 -12.66
C THR A 191 9.05 -17.85 -13.63
N ILE A 192 7.85 -17.26 -13.62
CA ILE A 192 7.50 -16.11 -14.46
C ILE A 192 8.26 -14.85 -13.99
N VAL A 193 8.29 -14.59 -12.68
CA VAL A 193 9.01 -13.43 -12.12
C VAL A 193 10.51 -13.52 -12.41
N GLU A 194 11.13 -14.69 -12.29
CA GLU A 194 12.56 -14.90 -12.57
C GLU A 194 12.91 -14.56 -14.03
N ARG A 195 12.08 -15.00 -14.99
CA ARG A 195 12.25 -14.69 -16.42
C ARG A 195 12.13 -13.19 -16.71
N ASN A 196 11.36 -12.47 -15.90
CA ASN A 196 11.05 -11.06 -16.12
C ASN A 196 11.70 -10.12 -15.06
N LYS A 197 12.65 -10.61 -14.26
CA LYS A 197 13.21 -9.87 -13.10
C LYS A 197 13.87 -8.52 -13.42
N ASN A 198 14.30 -8.33 -14.67
CA ASN A 198 14.92 -7.08 -15.14
C ASN A 198 13.91 -6.09 -15.75
N ARG A 199 12.63 -6.46 -15.84
CA ARG A 199 11.58 -5.70 -16.53
C ARG A 199 10.70 -4.88 -15.58
N PHE A 200 10.99 -4.93 -14.28
CA PHE A 200 10.31 -4.14 -13.26
C PHE A 200 11.29 -3.76 -12.15
N ARG A 201 11.10 -2.61 -11.51
CA ARG A 201 12.04 -2.09 -10.50
C ARG A 201 11.84 -2.68 -9.11
N ALA A 202 10.60 -2.89 -8.71
CA ALA A 202 10.19 -3.44 -7.42
C ALA A 202 8.73 -3.90 -7.47
N GLY A 203 8.31 -4.70 -6.49
CA GLY A 203 6.90 -5.06 -6.37
C GLY A 203 6.51 -5.52 -4.98
N CYS A 204 5.21 -5.66 -4.77
CA CYS A 204 4.65 -6.23 -3.55
C CYS A 204 3.81 -7.46 -3.90
N VAL A 205 4.14 -8.61 -3.33
CA VAL A 205 3.25 -9.79 -3.32
C VAL A 205 2.22 -9.54 -2.24
N HIS A 206 1.07 -9.03 -2.66
CA HIS A 206 0.02 -8.56 -1.76
C HIS A 206 -0.79 -9.73 -1.20
N SER A 207 -1.49 -9.47 -0.09
CA SER A 207 -2.38 -10.40 0.60
C SER A 207 -1.75 -11.78 0.80
N PHE A 208 -0.49 -11.84 1.23
CA PHE A 208 0.27 -13.08 1.26
C PHE A 208 -0.30 -14.07 2.28
N THR A 209 -0.77 -15.22 1.80
CA THR A 209 -1.30 -16.32 2.64
C THR A 209 -0.56 -17.64 2.42
N GLY A 210 0.61 -17.59 1.78
CA GLY A 210 1.41 -18.77 1.45
C GLY A 210 2.10 -19.40 2.65
N THR A 211 2.79 -20.50 2.40
CA THR A 211 3.62 -21.20 3.39
C THR A 211 4.97 -20.49 3.59
N ASN A 212 5.76 -20.93 4.56
CA ASN A 212 7.15 -20.47 4.71
C ASN A 212 8.00 -20.81 3.48
N GLU A 213 7.73 -21.93 2.81
CA GLU A 213 8.43 -22.29 1.58
C GLU A 213 8.11 -21.30 0.46
N ASP A 214 6.84 -20.93 0.31
CA ASP A 214 6.41 -19.91 -0.66
C ASP A 214 7.02 -18.55 -0.33
N LEU A 215 7.10 -18.21 0.96
CA LEU A 215 7.74 -16.98 1.41
C LEU A 215 9.21 -16.93 0.97
N GLN A 216 9.96 -18.03 1.16
CA GLN A 216 11.36 -18.10 0.71
C GLN A 216 11.50 -17.88 -0.80
N LYS A 217 10.57 -18.40 -1.61
CA LYS A 217 10.54 -18.16 -3.06
C LYS A 217 10.32 -16.68 -3.39
N MET A 218 9.50 -15.97 -2.62
CA MET A 218 9.25 -14.54 -2.85
C MET A 218 10.42 -13.66 -2.38
N VAL A 219 10.95 -13.89 -1.17
CA VAL A 219 12.02 -13.05 -0.60
C VAL A 219 13.39 -13.30 -1.22
N ALA A 220 13.54 -14.37 -2.03
CA ALA A 220 14.69 -14.57 -2.89
C ALA A 220 14.88 -13.43 -3.91
N PHE A 221 13.81 -12.70 -4.25
CA PHE A 221 13.87 -11.52 -5.09
C PHE A 221 14.13 -10.27 -4.23
N PRO A 222 15.29 -9.60 -4.37
CA PRO A 222 15.69 -8.49 -3.50
C PRO A 222 14.88 -7.20 -3.72
N ASN A 223 13.92 -7.18 -4.62
CA ASN A 223 13.06 -6.04 -4.89
C ASN A 223 11.57 -6.37 -4.66
N LEU A 224 11.24 -7.55 -4.12
CA LEU A 224 9.89 -7.90 -3.71
C LEU A 224 9.67 -7.66 -2.22
N TYR A 225 8.46 -7.18 -1.92
CA TYR A 225 7.91 -6.96 -0.59
C TYR A 225 6.69 -7.86 -0.38
N ILE A 226 6.28 -8.03 0.88
CA ILE A 226 5.18 -8.91 1.27
C ILE A 226 4.09 -8.08 1.92
N GLY A 227 2.90 -8.08 1.32
CA GLY A 227 1.70 -7.44 1.84
C GLY A 227 0.98 -8.34 2.83
N ILE A 228 0.61 -7.78 3.98
CA ILE A 228 -0.08 -8.48 5.07
C ILE A 228 -1.41 -7.80 5.35
N ASN A 229 -2.48 -8.60 5.35
CA ASN A 229 -3.83 -8.19 5.76
C ASN A 229 -4.45 -9.20 6.73
N GLY A 230 -5.72 -9.05 7.07
CA GLY A 230 -6.38 -10.00 7.97
C GLY A 230 -6.56 -11.42 7.41
N CYS A 231 -6.48 -11.64 6.09
CA CYS A 231 -6.40 -12.98 5.49
C CYS A 231 -5.04 -13.64 5.73
N SER A 232 -3.96 -12.87 5.75
CA SER A 232 -2.60 -13.29 6.12
C SER A 232 -2.44 -13.62 7.61
N LEU A 233 -3.49 -13.49 8.41
CA LEU A 233 -3.45 -13.58 9.88
C LEU A 233 -4.53 -14.52 10.43
N LYS A 234 -5.07 -15.41 9.59
CA LYS A 234 -6.20 -16.28 9.95
C LYS A 234 -5.82 -17.41 10.89
N THR A 235 -4.75 -18.14 10.57
CA THR A 235 -4.36 -19.36 11.30
C THR A 235 -3.06 -19.16 12.08
N SER A 236 -2.77 -20.08 13.02
CA SER A 236 -1.50 -20.07 13.76
C SER A 236 -0.30 -20.22 12.81
N GLU A 237 -0.44 -21.03 11.75
CA GLU A 237 0.59 -21.21 10.73
C GLU A 237 0.85 -19.90 9.98
N ASN A 238 -0.19 -19.11 9.67
CA ASN A 238 0.02 -17.80 9.07
C ASN A 238 0.79 -16.84 10.00
N LEU A 239 0.54 -16.90 11.32
CA LEU A 239 1.28 -16.09 12.29
C LEU A 239 2.75 -16.54 12.41
N GLU A 240 3.04 -17.83 12.27
CA GLU A 240 4.43 -18.31 12.21
C GLU A 240 5.12 -17.87 10.91
N VAL A 241 4.42 -17.85 9.78
CA VAL A 241 4.94 -17.33 8.51
C VAL A 241 5.29 -15.85 8.63
N LEU A 242 4.41 -15.04 9.25
CA LEU A 242 4.66 -13.62 9.50
C LEU A 242 6.00 -13.37 10.20
N LYS A 243 6.37 -14.18 11.21
CA LYS A 243 7.64 -14.04 11.94
C LYS A 243 8.89 -14.26 11.07
N ASN A 244 8.74 -14.98 9.96
CA ASN A 244 9.84 -15.27 9.03
C ASN A 244 9.99 -14.22 7.92
N ILE A 245 9.09 -13.24 7.84
CA ILE A 245 9.20 -12.16 6.86
C ILE A 245 10.27 -11.17 7.35
N PRO A 246 11.28 -10.83 6.51
CA PRO A 246 12.27 -9.82 6.89
C PRO A 246 11.55 -8.50 7.23
N PRO A 247 11.82 -7.85 8.39
CA PRO A 247 11.08 -6.65 8.81
C PRO A 247 11.11 -5.50 7.79
N GLY A 248 12.22 -5.33 7.07
CA GLY A 248 12.36 -4.36 5.97
C GLY A 248 11.62 -4.71 4.67
N ARG A 249 10.78 -5.75 4.68
CA ARG A 249 9.99 -6.24 3.53
C ARG A 249 8.48 -6.25 3.77
N ILE A 250 8.02 -5.94 4.99
CA ILE A 250 6.59 -5.97 5.32
C ILE A 250 5.93 -4.68 4.85
N MET A 251 4.77 -4.82 4.21
CA MET A 251 3.77 -3.78 3.98
C MET A 251 2.43 -4.25 4.57
N ILE A 252 1.53 -3.30 4.87
CA ILE A 252 0.23 -3.60 5.48
C ILE A 252 -0.91 -3.13 4.59
N GLU A 253 -2.00 -3.88 4.59
CA GLU A 253 -3.20 -3.57 3.82
C GLU A 253 -4.46 -4.13 4.48
N THR A 254 -5.62 -3.71 4.00
CA THR A 254 -6.90 -4.26 4.45
C THR A 254 -7.49 -5.28 3.50
N ASP A 255 -7.25 -5.11 2.19
CA ASP A 255 -8.03 -5.75 1.13
C ASP A 255 -9.54 -5.51 1.30
N ALA A 256 -9.91 -4.37 1.90
CA ALA A 256 -11.30 -4.02 2.17
C ALA A 256 -12.12 -4.00 0.87
N PRO A 257 -13.38 -4.50 0.85
CA PRO A 257 -14.21 -4.85 2.01
C PRO A 257 -13.97 -6.27 2.56
N TYR A 258 -13.00 -7.00 2.01
CA TYR A 258 -12.67 -8.36 2.41
C TYR A 258 -11.68 -8.40 3.58
N CYS A 259 -11.27 -9.60 3.96
CA CYS A 259 -10.16 -9.85 4.90
C CYS A 259 -10.23 -9.17 6.28
N GLY A 260 -11.41 -8.74 6.75
CA GLY A 260 -11.58 -8.31 8.14
C GLY A 260 -11.21 -9.42 9.14
N ILE A 261 -10.53 -9.06 10.22
CA ILE A 261 -10.12 -10.02 11.25
C ILE A 261 -11.34 -10.42 12.07
N LYS A 262 -11.64 -11.73 12.10
CA LYS A 262 -12.83 -12.28 12.78
C LYS A 262 -12.45 -12.87 14.15
N PRO A 263 -13.40 -12.98 15.10
CA PRO A 263 -13.16 -13.63 16.39
C PRO A 263 -12.63 -15.07 16.31
N THR A 264 -12.89 -15.77 15.21
CA THR A 264 -12.40 -17.13 14.96
C THR A 264 -10.97 -17.19 14.45
N HIS A 265 -10.35 -16.05 14.07
CA HIS A 265 -8.98 -16.03 13.59
C HIS A 265 -8.00 -16.06 14.78
N ALA A 266 -6.83 -16.69 14.59
CA ALA A 266 -5.76 -16.76 15.58
C ALA A 266 -5.26 -15.38 16.02
N SER A 267 -5.37 -14.38 15.14
CA SER A 267 -4.97 -12.99 15.36
C SER A 267 -5.93 -12.17 16.24
N SER A 268 -7.18 -12.60 16.39
CA SER A 268 -8.24 -11.79 17.03
C SER A 268 -7.89 -11.33 18.45
N LYS A 269 -7.17 -12.16 19.21
CA LYS A 269 -6.72 -11.88 20.57
C LYS A 269 -5.71 -10.72 20.69
N HIS A 270 -5.12 -10.28 19.59
CA HIS A 270 -4.14 -9.20 19.56
C HIS A 270 -4.73 -7.84 19.18
N ILE A 271 -6.01 -7.80 18.77
CA ILE A 271 -6.71 -6.56 18.43
C ILE A 271 -6.94 -5.73 19.69
N GLN A 272 -6.62 -4.46 19.62
CA GLN A 272 -6.81 -3.47 20.68
C GLN A 272 -7.81 -2.39 20.27
N THR A 273 -7.72 -1.91 19.02
CA THR A 273 -8.62 -0.86 18.51
C THR A 273 -9.86 -1.47 17.85
N THR A 274 -11.03 -0.93 18.19
CA THR A 274 -12.32 -1.32 17.60
C THR A 274 -13.16 -0.09 17.27
N TRP A 275 -14.15 -0.27 16.39
CA TRP A 275 -15.12 0.75 16.01
C TRP A 275 -16.54 0.27 16.32
N PRO A 276 -17.48 1.18 16.62
CA PRO A 276 -18.90 0.84 16.65
C PRO A 276 -19.30 0.15 15.34
N SER A 277 -19.98 -0.99 15.44
CA SER A 277 -20.35 -1.80 14.28
C SER A 277 -21.84 -2.12 14.27
N LYS A 278 -22.49 -1.92 13.12
CA LYS A 278 -23.91 -2.22 12.93
C LYS A 278 -24.13 -3.10 11.72
N LYS A 279 -25.22 -3.89 11.76
CA LYS A 279 -25.66 -4.61 10.56
C LYS A 279 -26.02 -3.61 9.46
N LYS A 280 -25.81 -3.99 8.19
CA LYS A 280 -26.08 -3.15 7.01
C LYS A 280 -27.51 -2.58 6.96
N GLU A 281 -28.50 -3.29 7.49
CA GLU A 281 -29.90 -2.83 7.55
C GLU A 281 -30.14 -1.73 8.60
N LYS A 282 -29.17 -1.50 9.48
CA LYS A 282 -29.19 -0.48 10.55
C LYS A 282 -28.01 0.49 10.39
N TRP A 283 -27.55 0.70 9.16
CA TRP A 283 -26.41 1.55 8.85
C TRP A 283 -26.59 2.98 9.39
N ASP A 284 -25.49 3.58 9.84
CA ASP A 284 -25.35 5.01 10.09
C ASP A 284 -23.89 5.43 9.81
N GLU A 285 -23.69 6.74 9.67
CA GLU A 285 -22.39 7.35 9.33
C GLU A 285 -21.29 7.20 10.39
N ASN A 286 -21.64 6.89 11.64
CA ASN A 286 -20.71 6.82 12.76
C ASN A 286 -20.23 5.39 13.06
N SER A 287 -20.77 4.38 12.36
CA SER A 287 -20.48 2.97 12.60
C SER A 287 -19.91 2.31 11.34
N VAL A 288 -19.01 1.35 11.51
CA VAL A 288 -18.63 0.44 10.42
C VAL A 288 -19.75 -0.56 10.16
N VAL A 289 -19.87 -1.03 8.92
CA VAL A 289 -20.82 -2.10 8.61
C VAL A 289 -20.25 -3.44 9.05
N LYS A 290 -21.03 -4.18 9.84
CA LYS A 290 -20.68 -5.52 10.29
C LYS A 290 -20.36 -6.42 9.10
N ASP A 291 -19.22 -7.10 9.17
CA ASP A 291 -18.69 -8.01 8.15
C ASP A 291 -18.25 -7.33 6.83
N ARG A 292 -18.23 -5.98 6.76
CA ARG A 292 -17.56 -5.21 5.69
C ARG A 292 -16.30 -4.56 6.27
N ASN A 293 -15.13 -5.04 5.86
CA ASN A 293 -13.87 -4.44 6.31
C ASN A 293 -13.71 -3.02 5.74
N GLU A 294 -12.94 -2.16 6.41
CA GLU A 294 -12.69 -0.78 5.98
C GLU A 294 -11.20 -0.42 6.12
N PRO A 295 -10.67 0.54 5.34
CA PRO A 295 -9.26 0.97 5.42
C PRO A 295 -8.81 1.40 6.83
N CYS A 296 -9.70 1.93 7.66
CA CYS A 296 -9.37 2.27 9.07
C CYS A 296 -8.90 1.05 9.87
N GLN A 297 -9.32 -0.16 9.49
CA GLN A 297 -8.99 -1.41 10.15
C GLN A 297 -7.59 -1.93 9.79
N VAL A 298 -6.82 -1.25 8.91
CA VAL A 298 -5.39 -1.53 8.72
C VAL A 298 -4.62 -1.42 10.04
N ARG A 299 -5.13 -0.61 10.97
CA ARG A 299 -4.63 -0.51 12.34
C ARG A 299 -4.70 -1.85 13.10
N GLN A 300 -5.75 -2.64 12.89
CA GLN A 300 -5.86 -3.95 13.53
C GLN A 300 -4.81 -4.92 12.98
N VAL A 301 -4.51 -4.84 11.68
CA VAL A 301 -3.42 -5.60 11.05
C VAL A 301 -2.08 -5.20 11.68
N PHE A 302 -1.81 -3.90 11.84
CA PHE A 302 -0.63 -3.40 12.52
C PHE A 302 -0.50 -3.91 13.97
N GLU A 303 -1.57 -3.84 14.76
CA GLU A 303 -1.60 -4.30 16.15
C GLU A 303 -1.25 -5.80 16.27
N VAL A 304 -1.81 -6.62 15.38
CA VAL A 304 -1.50 -8.04 15.33
C VAL A 304 -0.04 -8.26 14.99
N ILE A 305 0.49 -7.58 13.97
CA ILE A 305 1.89 -7.75 13.58
C ILE A 305 2.82 -7.36 14.72
N ALA A 306 2.57 -6.21 15.36
CA ALA A 306 3.37 -5.74 16.49
C ALA A 306 3.38 -6.76 17.64
N ALA A 307 2.20 -7.30 17.99
CA ALA A 307 2.08 -8.30 19.05
C ALA A 307 2.77 -9.63 18.70
N VAL A 308 2.64 -10.11 17.46
CA VAL A 308 3.25 -11.37 17.01
C VAL A 308 4.78 -11.29 16.92
N LEU A 309 5.31 -10.14 16.51
CA LEU A 309 6.75 -9.87 16.46
C LEU A 309 7.32 -9.48 17.84
N GLY A 310 6.48 -9.25 18.85
CA GLY A 310 6.91 -8.80 20.18
C GLY A 310 7.46 -7.37 20.20
N GLU A 311 7.14 -6.56 19.20
CA GLU A 311 7.61 -5.19 19.06
C GLU A 311 6.84 -4.25 20.00
N LYS A 312 7.56 -3.38 20.70
CA LYS A 312 7.00 -2.41 21.65
C LYS A 312 7.18 -0.97 21.19
N ASP A 313 8.13 -0.71 20.30
CA ASP A 313 8.29 0.58 19.64
C ASP A 313 7.37 0.66 18.41
N TYR A 314 6.09 0.91 18.67
CA TYR A 314 5.09 1.04 17.61
C TYR A 314 5.37 2.22 16.67
N ALA A 315 6.01 3.28 17.14
CA ALA A 315 6.36 4.42 16.30
C ALA A 315 7.42 4.02 15.25
N ASN A 316 8.45 3.28 15.67
CA ASN A 316 9.46 2.77 14.76
C ASN A 316 8.90 1.71 13.81
N LEU A 317 8.04 0.80 14.30
CA LEU A 317 7.40 -0.20 13.45
C LEU A 317 6.52 0.43 12.36
N SER A 318 5.67 1.39 12.76
CA SER A 318 4.81 2.14 11.84
C SER A 318 5.65 2.90 10.81
N ARG A 319 6.74 3.55 11.25
CA ARG A 319 7.70 4.21 10.35
C ARG A 319 8.29 3.24 9.34
N ASN A 320 8.75 2.07 9.77
CA ASN A 320 9.38 1.08 8.89
C ASN A 320 8.39 0.61 7.80
N PHE A 321 7.15 0.30 8.15
CA PHE A 321 6.14 -0.11 7.18
C PHE A 321 5.81 1.02 6.20
N TYR A 322 5.64 2.24 6.72
CA TYR A 322 5.40 3.42 5.89
C TYR A 322 6.55 3.68 4.91
N GLU A 323 7.79 3.60 5.37
CA GLU A 323 8.98 3.78 4.53
C GLU A 323 9.15 2.67 3.50
N ASN A 324 8.87 1.41 3.85
CA ASN A 324 8.86 0.30 2.89
C ASN A 324 7.89 0.59 1.74
N THR A 325 6.67 1.02 2.07
CA THR A 325 5.66 1.37 1.08
C THR A 325 6.08 2.56 0.23
N CYS A 326 6.66 3.61 0.82
CA CYS A 326 7.16 4.77 0.07
C CYS A 326 8.31 4.41 -0.89
N LYS A 327 9.25 3.55 -0.48
CA LYS A 327 10.35 3.08 -1.35
C LYS A 327 9.86 2.48 -2.65
N VAL A 328 8.73 1.78 -2.60
CA VAL A 328 8.15 1.14 -3.78
C VAL A 328 7.24 2.11 -4.53
N PHE A 329 6.18 2.59 -3.88
CA PHE A 329 5.06 3.25 -4.57
C PHE A 329 5.14 4.78 -4.56
N PHE A 330 5.92 5.38 -3.65
CA PHE A 330 6.01 6.83 -3.48
C PHE A 330 7.46 7.33 -3.29
N PRO A 331 8.39 7.01 -4.21
CA PRO A 331 9.82 7.25 -3.98
C PRO A 331 10.18 8.73 -3.79
N HIS A 332 9.40 9.64 -4.37
CA HIS A 332 9.58 11.10 -4.22
C HIS A 332 9.34 11.60 -2.79
N ASP A 333 8.66 10.84 -1.95
CA ASP A 333 8.39 11.23 -0.57
C ASP A 333 9.52 10.90 0.40
N ILE A 334 10.48 10.05 0.00
CA ILE A 334 11.57 9.61 0.88
C ILE A 334 12.47 10.77 1.27
N ASP A 335 12.80 11.64 0.31
CA ASP A 335 13.60 12.84 0.56
C ASP A 335 12.87 13.82 1.50
N THR A 336 11.54 13.85 1.44
CA THR A 336 10.69 14.66 2.30
C THR A 336 10.58 14.07 3.72
N LEU A 337 10.53 12.74 3.85
CA LEU A 337 10.52 12.02 5.12
C LEU A 337 11.83 12.22 5.90
N ALA A 338 12.98 12.14 5.23
CA ALA A 338 14.28 12.37 5.86
C ALA A 338 14.39 13.76 6.53
N ASN A 339 13.70 14.77 6.01
CA ASN A 339 13.69 16.14 6.54
C ASN A 339 12.64 16.36 7.64
N THR A 340 11.46 15.77 7.52
CA THR A 340 10.38 15.90 8.53
C THR A 340 10.74 15.19 9.85
N TRP A 341 11.37 14.02 9.79
CA TRP A 341 11.75 13.28 10.99
C TRP A 341 12.98 13.87 11.70
N LYS A 342 13.92 14.50 10.97
CA LYS A 342 14.99 15.32 11.58
C LYS A 342 14.46 16.52 12.34
N GLY A 343 13.36 17.13 11.87
CA GLY A 343 12.67 18.23 12.55
C GLY A 343 11.99 17.80 13.86
N SER A 344 11.33 16.64 13.86
CA SER A 344 10.70 16.06 15.06
C SER A 344 11.72 15.69 16.15
N TRP A 345 12.91 15.21 15.76
CA TRP A 345 14.00 14.91 16.70
C TRP A 345 14.61 16.17 17.34
N LYS A 346 14.64 17.29 16.61
CA LYS A 346 15.04 18.60 17.17
C LYS A 346 13.98 19.20 18.10
N ALA A 347 12.69 19.08 17.75
CA ALA A 347 11.60 19.58 18.59
C ALA A 347 11.51 18.83 19.94
N ASN A 348 11.86 17.54 20.00
CA ASN A 348 11.93 16.79 21.25
C ASN A 348 13.19 17.06 22.09
N LYS A 349 14.20 17.76 21.55
CA LYS A 349 15.40 18.16 22.31
C LYS A 349 15.28 19.50 23.03
N GLU A 350 14.33 20.35 22.64
CA GLU A 350 14.11 21.65 23.30
C GLU A 350 13.29 21.53 24.61
N GLY A 351 12.89 20.32 25.00
CA GLY A 351 12.07 20.05 26.20
C GLY A 351 12.71 19.17 27.28
N GLY A 352 14.00 18.86 27.22
CA GLY A 352 14.62 17.98 28.22
C GLY A 352 16.14 18.03 28.23
N ASP A 353 16.67 18.73 29.22
CA ASP A 353 18.08 18.71 29.58
C ASP A 353 18.37 17.42 30.37
N LEU A 354 19.22 16.53 29.86
CA LEU A 354 20.36 15.91 30.57
C LEU A 354 21.08 14.88 29.68
N PHE A 355 22.41 14.99 29.73
CA PHE A 355 23.48 14.22 29.09
C PHE A 355 23.30 12.69 28.94
N HIS A 356 23.70 12.15 27.77
CA HIS A 356 24.83 11.22 27.67
C HIS A 356 25.44 11.21 26.26
N MET A 357 26.74 11.53 26.18
CA MET A 357 27.58 11.39 24.99
C MET A 357 27.75 9.90 24.62
N LEU A 358 27.48 9.56 23.37
CA LEU A 358 28.10 8.43 22.67
C LEU A 358 28.71 8.99 21.38
N GLN A 359 30.03 9.06 21.36
CA GLN A 359 30.84 9.42 20.19
C GLN A 359 30.66 8.37 19.11
N PHE A 360 30.24 8.80 17.92
CA PHE A 360 30.42 8.02 16.69
C PHE A 360 31.91 8.03 16.34
N HIS A 361 32.52 6.85 16.26
CA HIS A 361 33.84 6.68 15.67
C HIS A 361 33.72 6.78 14.15
N GLU A 362 34.24 7.88 13.59
CA GLU A 362 34.54 7.99 12.16
C GLU A 362 35.69 7.03 11.82
N LEU A 363 35.46 6.13 10.86
CA LEU A 363 36.52 5.35 10.23
C LEU A 363 37.20 6.24 9.18
N HIS A 364 38.36 6.79 9.54
CA HIS A 364 39.29 7.42 8.62
C HIS A 364 39.90 6.40 7.64
N ALA A 365 39.83 6.72 6.35
CA ALA A 365 40.71 6.16 5.33
C ALA A 365 42.14 6.70 5.50
N PRO A 366 43.20 5.89 5.36
CA PRO A 366 44.55 6.41 5.24
C PRO A 366 44.95 6.58 3.76
N SER A 367 45.19 7.83 3.38
CA SER A 367 46.06 8.19 2.26
C SER A 367 47.53 7.99 2.65
N ALA A 368 48.30 7.26 1.85
CA ALA A 368 49.76 7.28 1.89
C ALA A 368 50.34 7.58 0.50
N ILE A 369 51.34 8.46 0.51
CA ILE A 369 51.95 9.20 -0.60
C ILE A 369 53.15 8.44 -1.21
N LEU A 370 53.20 8.43 -2.55
CA LEU A 370 54.32 8.39 -3.51
C LEU A 370 55.63 7.62 -3.20
N ARG A 371 56.01 6.73 -4.14
CA ARG A 371 57.34 6.73 -4.78
C ARG A 371 57.24 6.44 -6.29
N LEU A 372 58.12 7.09 -7.05
CA LEU A 372 58.19 7.19 -8.51
C LEU A 372 59.04 6.09 -9.18
N GLN A 373 58.57 5.66 -10.36
CA GLN A 373 59.28 5.27 -11.62
C GLN A 373 60.13 3.97 -11.72
N PRO A 374 60.44 3.46 -12.94
CA PRO A 374 59.72 3.49 -14.24
C PRO A 374 59.72 2.15 -15.05
N CYS A 375 59.02 2.16 -16.20
CA CYS A 375 59.21 1.33 -17.42
C CYS A 375 58.96 -0.19 -17.37
N HIS A 376 57.96 -0.67 -18.13
CA HIS A 376 58.21 -1.45 -19.35
C HIS A 376 56.93 -1.59 -20.21
N ARG A 377 57.09 -1.33 -21.52
CA ARG A 377 56.19 -1.69 -22.62
C ARG A 377 55.86 -3.19 -22.59
N TYR A 378 54.65 -3.58 -22.96
CA TYR A 378 54.42 -4.61 -23.99
C TYR A 378 53.07 -4.39 -24.68
N HIS A 379 53.15 -4.26 -26.01
CA HIS A 379 52.08 -4.42 -27.00
C HIS A 379 51.52 -5.86 -26.99
N TRP A 380 50.30 -6.04 -27.50
CA TRP A 380 49.80 -7.04 -28.48
C TRP A 380 48.25 -6.93 -28.49
N ASP A 381 47.64 -6.16 -29.39
CA ASP A 381 47.11 -6.54 -30.72
C ASP A 381 46.18 -7.78 -30.76
N LEU A 382 44.87 -7.48 -30.95
CA LEU A 382 44.00 -7.81 -32.10
C LEU A 382 43.80 -9.26 -32.61
N GLN A 383 42.53 -9.49 -33.03
CA GLN A 383 41.94 -10.58 -33.85
C GLN A 383 41.53 -11.84 -33.06
N ARG A 384 40.28 -12.33 -33.11
CA ARG A 384 39.31 -12.47 -34.21
C ARG A 384 37.86 -12.33 -33.76
#